data_AF-A0A3B8ZPH4-F1
#
_entry.id   AF-A0A3B8ZPH4-F1
#
_cell.length_a   1.000
_cell.length_b   1.000
_cell.length_c   1.000
_cell.angle_alpha   90.00
_cell.angle_beta   90.00
_cell.angle_gamma   90.00
#
_symmetry.space_group_name_H-M   'P 1'
#
loop_
_entity.id
_entity.type
_entity.pdbx_description
1 polymer ?
#
loop_
_entity_poly.entity_id
_entity_poly.type
_entity_poly.pdbx_seq_one_letter_code
_entity_poly.pdbx_strand_id
1 'polypeptide(L)'
;MRDARGRILLRRNPPGKWWEDLWDLQWVQWPADQSWKQSPRTLKVIRQEFQQQLDLDCQPLEARQLIRHAVTRYKIQYHCVTAKLHNLPGTEGVDVWRWVRFDQLPPTTTRFRRIRWDAMLDS
;
A
#
# COMPACT_ATOMS: atom_id res chain seq x y z
N MET A 1 1.16 3.86 -4.17
CA MET A 1 1.16 4.24 -5.60
C MET A 1 0.67 5.68 -5.72
N ARG A 2 1.26 6.47 -6.62
CA ARG A 2 0.92 7.89 -6.81
C ARG A 2 0.66 8.16 -8.30
N ASP A 3 -0.33 8.97 -8.62
CA ASP A 3 -0.58 9.40 -9.99
C ASP A 3 0.14 10.73 -10.32
N ALA A 4 0.07 11.18 -11.58
CA ALA A 4 0.69 12.42 -12.03
C ALA A 4 0.14 13.69 -11.34
N ARG A 5 -1.04 13.61 -10.72
CA ARG A 5 -1.68 14.70 -9.96
C ARG A 5 -1.33 14.63 -8.47
N GLY A 6 -0.46 13.71 -8.10
CA GLY A 6 0.00 13.49 -6.75
C GLY A 6 -1.00 12.80 -5.83
N ARG A 7 -2.09 12.25 -6.36
CA ARG A 7 -3.09 11.48 -5.59
C ARG A 7 -2.54 10.11 -5.27
N ILE A 8 -2.98 9.54 -4.15
CA ILE A 8 -2.64 8.19 -3.71
C ILE A 8 -3.81 7.24 -3.95
N LEU A 9 -3.50 6.02 -4.35
CA LEU A 9 -4.50 4.97 -4.50
C LEU A 9 -4.77 4.34 -3.12
N LEU A 10 -6.02 4.34 -2.71
CA LEU A 10 -6.51 3.62 -1.54
C LEU A 10 -7.42 2.48 -1.97
N ARG A 11 -7.43 1.43 -1.14
CA ARG A 11 -8.37 0.31 -1.26
C ARG A 11 -9.23 0.26 0.00
N ARG A 12 -10.53 0.00 -0.13
CA ARG A 12 -11.38 -0.38 1.00
C ARG A 12 -11.16 -1.86 1.31
N ASN A 13 -10.87 -2.19 2.56
CA ASN A 13 -10.67 -3.59 2.95
C ASN A 13 -12.00 -4.36 2.88
N PRO A 14 -12.01 -5.55 2.26
CA PRO A 14 -13.25 -6.32 2.11
C PRO A 14 -13.70 -6.94 3.43
N PRO A 15 -14.97 -7.40 3.50
CA PRO A 15 -15.51 -8.08 4.67
C PRO A 15 -14.69 -9.29 5.13
N GLY A 16 -14.62 -9.51 6.44
CA GLY A 16 -13.91 -10.65 7.04
C GLY A 16 -12.38 -10.55 6.98
N LYS A 17 -11.82 -9.42 6.52
CA LYS A 17 -10.38 -9.12 6.61
C LYS A 17 -10.10 -8.20 7.79
N TRP A 18 -8.83 -8.16 8.21
CA TRP A 18 -8.41 -7.20 9.22
C TRP A 18 -8.69 -5.79 8.73
N TRP A 19 -9.23 -4.96 9.63
CA TRP A 19 -9.58 -3.57 9.33
C TRP A 19 -10.64 -3.46 8.22
N GLU A 20 -11.61 -4.37 8.22
CA GLU A 20 -12.81 -4.34 7.39
C GLU A 20 -13.39 -2.93 7.26
N ASP A 21 -13.83 -2.58 6.06
CA ASP A 21 -14.45 -1.30 5.69
C ASP A 21 -13.57 -0.05 5.80
N LEU A 22 -12.33 -0.20 6.23
CA LEU A 22 -11.40 0.91 6.38
C LEU A 22 -10.58 1.07 5.09
N TRP A 23 -10.25 2.32 4.76
CA TRP A 23 -9.45 2.64 3.58
C TRP A 23 -7.97 2.51 3.93
N ASP A 24 -7.22 1.74 3.14
CA ASP A 24 -5.82 1.48 3.40
C ASP A 24 -4.97 1.59 2.13
N LEU A 25 -3.66 1.75 2.32
CA LEU A 25 -2.70 1.55 1.24
C LEU A 25 -2.66 0.09 0.83
N GLN A 26 -2.17 -0.15 -0.38
CA GLN A 26 -1.96 -1.51 -0.87
C GLN A 26 -0.71 -2.08 -0.22
N TRP A 27 -0.86 -3.27 0.37
CA TRP A 27 0.23 -4.00 0.97
C TRP A 27 0.05 -5.49 0.68
N VAL A 28 1.17 -6.20 0.70
CA VAL A 28 1.23 -7.66 0.61
C VAL A 28 2.09 -8.15 1.77
N GLN A 29 1.80 -9.35 2.26
CA GLN A 29 2.59 -9.92 3.35
C GLN A 29 3.92 -10.43 2.81
N TRP A 30 5.02 -10.04 3.47
CA TRP A 30 6.34 -10.59 3.17
C TRP A 30 6.54 -11.92 3.92
N PRO A 31 7.13 -12.96 3.28
CA PRO A 31 7.41 -14.22 3.95
C PRO A 31 8.28 -14.04 5.20
N ALA A 32 7.87 -14.64 6.32
CA ALA A 32 8.53 -14.46 7.62
C ALA A 32 9.92 -15.11 7.70
N ASP A 33 10.19 -16.08 6.84
CA ASP A 33 11.46 -16.79 6.69
C ASP A 33 12.47 -16.04 5.81
N GLN A 34 12.07 -14.91 5.20
CA GLN A 34 12.92 -14.12 4.32
C GLN A 34 13.27 -12.77 4.92
N SER A 35 14.56 -12.45 4.96
CA SER A 35 15.01 -11.10 5.32
C SER A 35 14.65 -10.11 4.22
N TRP A 36 14.10 -8.97 4.61
CA TRP A 36 13.87 -7.90 3.66
C TRP A 36 15.20 -7.30 3.19
N LYS A 37 15.41 -7.29 1.88
CA LYS A 37 16.50 -6.55 1.22
C LYS A 37 15.97 -5.98 -0.08
N GLN A 38 16.20 -4.69 -0.35
CA GLN A 38 15.86 -4.13 -1.65
C GLN A 38 16.77 -4.76 -2.72
N SER A 39 16.17 -5.46 -3.66
CA SER A 39 16.85 -6.10 -4.78
C SER A 39 15.88 -6.24 -5.96
N PRO A 40 16.38 -6.41 -7.20
CA PRO A 40 15.51 -6.69 -8.34
C PRO A 40 14.59 -7.90 -8.13
N ARG A 41 15.08 -8.94 -7.43
CA ARG A 41 14.29 -10.12 -7.05
C ARG A 41 13.14 -9.74 -6.12
N THR A 42 13.41 -8.94 -5.10
CA THR A 42 12.42 -8.46 -4.13
C THR A 42 11.32 -7.64 -4.81
N LEU A 43 11.68 -6.72 -5.70
CA LEU A 43 10.72 -5.91 -6.45
C LEU A 43 9.87 -6.78 -7.40
N LYS A 44 10.46 -7.81 -8.01
CA LYS A 44 9.73 -8.80 -8.82
C LYS A 44 8.71 -9.58 -7.98
N VAL A 45 9.08 -10.02 -6.77
CA VAL A 45 8.17 -10.70 -5.84
C VAL A 45 7.01 -9.76 -5.48
N ILE A 46 7.29 -8.52 -5.10
CA ILE A 46 6.22 -7.55 -4.80
C ILE A 46 5.26 -7.39 -5.97
N ARG A 47 5.78 -7.23 -7.20
CA ARG A 47 4.94 -7.13 -8.39
C ARG A 47 4.04 -8.35 -8.55
N GLN A 48 4.59 -9.56 -8.39
CA GLN A 48 3.83 -10.81 -8.49
C GLN A 48 2.74 -10.90 -7.43
N GLU A 49 3.06 -10.57 -6.18
CA GLU A 49 2.08 -10.58 -5.08
C GLU A 49 0.97 -9.55 -5.31
N PHE A 50 1.30 -8.36 -5.79
CA PHE A 50 0.29 -7.34 -6.12
C PHE A 50 -0.63 -7.80 -7.26
N GLN A 51 -0.08 -8.42 -8.30
CA GLN A 51 -0.89 -8.96 -9.38
C GLN A 51 -1.79 -10.11 -8.90
N GLN A 52 -1.27 -11.02 -8.09
CA GLN A 52 -2.01 -12.21 -7.64
C GLN A 52 -3.07 -11.89 -6.58
N GLN A 53 -2.75 -11.02 -5.62
CA GLN A 53 -3.63 -10.75 -4.47
C GLN A 53 -4.58 -9.58 -4.70
N LEU A 54 -4.18 -8.62 -5.53
CA LEU A 54 -4.89 -7.34 -5.70
C LEU A 54 -5.33 -7.08 -7.15
N ASP A 55 -4.96 -7.95 -8.09
CA ASP A 55 -5.15 -7.75 -9.53
C ASP A 55 -4.58 -6.40 -10.01
N LEU A 56 -3.46 -5.97 -9.41
CA LEU A 56 -2.80 -4.71 -9.74
C LEU A 56 -1.54 -4.95 -10.57
N ASP A 57 -1.57 -4.52 -11.84
CA ASP A 57 -0.36 -4.43 -12.64
C ASP A 57 0.41 -3.15 -12.30
N CYS A 58 1.51 -3.33 -11.59
CA CYS A 58 2.36 -2.25 -11.16
C CYS A 58 3.85 -2.57 -11.35
N GLN A 59 4.66 -1.52 -11.41
CA GLN A 59 6.11 -1.58 -11.41
C GLN A 59 6.62 -0.97 -10.10
N PRO A 60 6.98 -1.80 -9.10
CA PRO A 60 7.71 -1.35 -7.92
C PRO A 60 9.06 -0.75 -8.34
N LEU A 61 9.40 0.41 -7.80
CA LEU A 61 10.59 1.17 -8.15
C LEU A 61 11.67 1.04 -7.06
N GLU A 62 11.39 1.56 -5.87
CA GLU A 62 12.37 1.64 -4.79
C GLU A 62 11.70 1.66 -3.42
N ALA A 63 12.37 1.11 -2.42
CA ALA A 63 11.96 1.26 -1.04
C ALA A 63 12.28 2.67 -0.55
N ARG A 64 11.34 3.27 0.17
CA ARG A 64 11.48 4.62 0.73
C ARG A 64 11.68 4.60 2.23
N GLN A 65 10.84 3.85 2.94
CA GLN A 65 10.80 3.94 4.39
C GLN A 65 10.41 2.62 5.04
N LEU A 66 10.99 2.35 6.21
CA LEU A 66 10.52 1.33 7.12
C LEU A 66 9.66 2.00 8.20
N ILE A 67 8.39 1.60 8.27
CA ILE A 67 7.47 2.05 9.30
C ILE A 67 7.31 0.91 10.31
N ARG A 68 7.55 1.21 11.58
CA ARG A 68 7.31 0.27 12.68
C ARG A 68 6.05 0.68 13.40
N HIS A 69 5.10 -0.25 13.50
CA HIS A 69 3.82 -0.02 14.17
C HIS A 69 3.56 -1.13 15.18
N ALA A 70 3.31 -0.76 16.42
CA ALA A 70 2.92 -1.69 17.46
C ALA A 70 1.41 -1.57 17.69
N VAL A 71 0.71 -2.69 17.60
CA VAL A 71 -0.65 -2.87 18.13
C VAL A 71 -0.58 -3.81 19.32
N THR A 72 -1.61 -3.85 20.16
CA THR A 72 -1.62 -4.54 21.48
C THR A 72 -0.98 -5.93 21.49
N ARG A 73 -1.11 -6.70 20.40
CA ARG A 73 -0.58 -8.07 20.28
C ARG A 73 0.47 -8.28 19.18
N TYR A 74 0.77 -7.28 18.37
CA TYR A 74 1.62 -7.46 17.20
C TYR A 74 2.60 -6.28 17.02
N LYS A 75 3.83 -6.61 16.62
CA LYS A 75 4.81 -5.66 16.10
C LYS A 75 4.85 -5.81 14.59
N ILE A 76 4.36 -4.81 13.89
CA ILE A 76 4.24 -4.80 12.43
C ILE A 76 5.34 -3.91 11.85
N GLN A 77 6.00 -4.42 10.81
CA GLN A 77 6.99 -3.70 10.03
C GLN A 77 6.47 -3.54 8.61
N TYR A 78 6.35 -2.30 8.15
CA TYR A 78 5.96 -1.98 6.77
C TYR A 78 7.17 -1.45 6.02
N HIS A 79 7.61 -2.20 5.02
CA HIS A 79 8.59 -1.74 4.04
C HIS A 79 7.84 -1.04 2.91
N CYS A 80 7.90 0.29 2.90
CA CYS A 80 7.19 1.12 1.93
C CYS A 80 7.98 1.19 0.63
N VAL A 81 7.29 0.89 -0.48
CA VAL A 81 7.87 0.88 -1.81
C VAL A 81 7.05 1.79 -2.72
N THR A 82 7.72 2.64 -3.48
CA THR A 82 7.07 3.42 -4.53
C THR A 82 6.82 2.52 -5.74
N ALA A 83 5.71 2.74 -6.42
CA ALA A 83 5.37 1.94 -7.60
C ALA A 83 4.62 2.80 -8.61
N LYS A 84 4.92 2.57 -9.90
CA LYS A 84 4.10 3.05 -11.02
C LYS A 84 2.98 2.06 -11.24
N LEU A 85 1.77 2.58 -11.40
CA LEU A 85 0.62 1.76 -11.77
C LEU A 85 0.48 1.80 -13.29
N HIS A 86 0.35 0.63 -13.93
CA HIS A 86 0.13 0.57 -15.37
C HIS A 86 -1.35 0.59 -15.69
N ASN A 87 -2.13 -0.25 -15.00
CA ASN A 87 -3.58 -0.31 -15.13
C ASN A 87 -4.22 -0.44 -13.75
N LEU A 88 -5.39 0.17 -13.58
CA LEU A 88 -6.30 -0.26 -12.53
C LEU A 88 -7.04 -1.49 -13.07
N PRO A 89 -7.28 -2.52 -12.24
CA PRO A 89 -8.20 -3.58 -12.59
C PRO A 89 -9.54 -2.95 -12.97
N GLY A 90 -10.22 -3.60 -13.94
CA GLY A 90 -11.52 -3.17 -14.41
C GLY A 90 -12.40 -2.80 -13.22
N THR A 91 -12.94 -1.60 -13.24
CA THR A 91 -13.72 -0.99 -12.16
C THR A 91 -15.11 -1.62 -12.01
N GLU A 92 -15.19 -2.94 -12.00
CA GLU A 92 -16.38 -3.68 -11.56
C GLU A 92 -16.42 -3.61 -10.02
N GLY A 93 -16.80 -2.42 -9.53
CA GLY A 93 -16.83 -2.09 -8.12
C GLY A 93 -16.23 -0.71 -7.84
N VAL A 94 -16.97 0.34 -8.18
CA VAL A 94 -16.64 1.77 -7.90
C VAL A 94 -16.34 2.03 -6.40
N ASP A 95 -16.69 1.07 -5.52
CA ASP A 95 -16.53 1.16 -4.07
C ASP A 95 -15.24 0.54 -3.49
N VAL A 96 -14.41 -0.14 -4.29
CA VAL A 96 -13.22 -0.84 -3.77
C VAL A 96 -11.97 0.02 -3.85
N TRP A 97 -11.81 0.81 -4.91
CA TRP A 97 -10.60 1.58 -5.19
C TRP A 97 -10.91 3.07 -5.26
N ARG A 98 -10.02 3.90 -4.72
CA ARG A 98 -10.19 5.35 -4.77
C ARG A 98 -8.86 6.08 -4.84
N TRP A 99 -8.75 7.00 -5.80
CA TRP A 99 -7.69 8.02 -5.78
C TRP A 99 -8.07 9.15 -4.84
N VAL A 100 -7.22 9.42 -3.87
CA VAL A 100 -7.46 10.46 -2.88
C VAL A 100 -6.27 11.40 -2.85
N ARG A 101 -6.54 12.71 -2.76
CA ARG A 101 -5.48 13.67 -2.43
C ARG A 101 -5.13 13.56 -0.95
N PHE A 102 -3.90 13.93 -0.60
CA PHE A 102 -3.44 13.82 0.78
C PHE A 102 -4.29 14.65 1.77
N ASP A 103 -4.70 15.86 1.36
CA ASP A 103 -5.59 16.75 2.10
C ASP A 103 -7.05 16.26 2.19
N GLN A 104 -7.38 15.15 1.52
CA GLN A 104 -8.72 14.58 1.46
C GLN A 104 -8.79 13.15 2.00
N LEU A 105 -7.78 12.73 2.76
CA LEU A 105 -7.76 11.38 3.35
C LEU A 105 -9.03 11.11 4.17
N PRO A 106 -9.76 10.01 3.90
CA PRO A 106 -10.93 9.64 4.67
C PRO A 106 -10.64 9.58 6.17
N PRO A 107 -11.59 9.94 7.04
CA PRO A 107 -11.44 9.75 8.48
C PRO A 107 -11.28 8.28 8.86
N THR A 108 -11.78 7.37 8.01
CA THR A 108 -11.68 5.91 8.11
C THR A 108 -10.37 5.35 7.55
N THR A 109 -9.35 6.18 7.29
CA THR A 109 -8.03 5.69 6.91
C THR A 109 -7.29 5.15 8.12
N THR A 110 -7.11 3.83 8.17
CA THR A 110 -6.84 3.08 9.40
C THR A 110 -5.46 3.23 9.98
N ARG A 111 -4.43 3.23 9.13
CA ARG A 111 -3.06 2.98 9.59
C ARG A 111 -2.19 4.22 9.67
N PHE A 112 -2.66 5.32 9.13
CA PHE A 112 -1.77 6.33 8.59
C PHE A 112 -1.98 7.74 9.12
N ARG A 113 -3.02 8.02 9.91
CA ARG A 113 -3.19 9.36 10.51
C ARG A 113 -2.03 9.78 11.43
N ARG A 114 -1.24 8.83 11.95
CA ARG A 114 -0.14 9.09 12.92
C ARG A 114 1.27 8.88 12.38
N ILE A 115 1.43 8.29 11.20
CA ILE A 115 2.73 8.17 10.54
C ILE A 115 2.96 9.53 9.88
N ARG A 116 4.02 10.26 10.27
CA ARG A 116 4.38 11.52 9.60
C ARG A 116 4.67 11.24 8.13
N TRP A 117 3.68 11.51 7.28
CA TRP A 117 3.75 11.33 5.83
C TRP A 117 4.63 12.34 5.13
N ASP A 118 5.03 13.41 5.82
CA ASP A 118 5.96 14.41 5.29
C ASP A 118 7.24 13.73 4.76
N ALA A 119 7.73 12.70 5.45
CA ALA A 119 8.87 11.89 5.01
C ALA A 119 8.63 11.01 3.77
N MET A 120 7.37 10.78 3.38
CA MET A 120 6.99 10.03 2.16
C MET A 120 6.69 10.95 0.96
N LEU A 121 6.50 12.26 1.20
CA LEU A 121 6.09 13.25 0.20
C LEU A 121 7.23 14.16 -0.27
N ASP A 122 8.37 14.19 0.43
CA ASP A 122 9.58 14.91 0.00
C ASP A 122 10.24 14.18 -1.20
N SER A 123 9.78 14.49 -2.41
CA SER A 123 10.46 14.31 -3.71
C SER A 123 9.82 15.21 -4.76
#